data_AF-A0A958GYZ5-F1
#
_entry.id   AF-A0A958GYZ5-F1
#
_cell.length_a   1.000
_cell.length_b   1.000
_cell.length_c   1.000
_cell.angle_alpha   90.00
_cell.angle_beta   90.00
_cell.angle_gamma   90.00
#
_symmetry.space_group_name_H-M   'P 1'
#
loop_
_entity.id
_entity.type
_entity.pdbx_description
1 polymer ?
#
loop_
_entity_poly.entity_id
_entity_poly.type
_entity_poly.pdbx_seq_one_letter_code
_entity_poly.pdbx_strand_id
1 'polypeptide(L)'
;LIYRTIHLQHHKYTWTDKDPDLGLANKFPITKASLRRKIWRDLSGKTGYQRYRALMRLSAGLKPNGKGLEGKSLGQCVRTFARMQKGFLITNGILLAACTIAGRPDAFFLLWWLPALTGYSLVLRIRNIAEHAMVPDTTDELLQTRTTLAPWWVRFFMAPHNVNYHLEHHIYMWIPQYNLPKVFDLFEQRGGYENACIEREGYLHVLRLAASKQTEDTTPRERASVLPFSGG
;
A
#
# COMPACT_ATOMS: atom_id res chain seq x y z
N LEU A 1 -11.31 5.85 -12.37
CA LEU A 1 -10.40 6.59 -13.27
C LEU A 1 -9.05 6.90 -12.62
N ILE A 2 -9.01 7.64 -11.50
CA ILE A 2 -7.75 8.01 -10.82
C ILE A 2 -6.89 6.80 -10.42
N TYR A 3 -7.47 5.82 -9.72
CA TYR A 3 -6.74 4.61 -9.30
C TYR A 3 -6.09 3.88 -10.49
N ARG A 4 -6.87 3.63 -11.56
CA ARG A 4 -6.36 2.99 -12.78
C ARG A 4 -5.17 3.74 -13.38
N THR A 5 -5.24 5.07 -13.47
CA THR A 5 -4.15 5.87 -14.03
C THR A 5 -2.88 5.75 -13.19
N ILE A 6 -2.99 5.88 -11.87
CA ILE A 6 -1.84 5.77 -10.95
C ILE A 6 -1.26 4.35 -10.99
N HIS A 7 -2.11 3.33 -10.95
CA HIS A 7 -1.70 1.93 -10.99
C HIS A 7 -0.97 1.57 -12.28
N LEU A 8 -1.45 2.05 -13.44
CA LEU A 8 -0.76 1.84 -14.72
C LEU A 8 0.60 2.56 -14.77
N GLN A 9 0.72 3.73 -14.14
CA GLN A 9 2.01 4.41 -14.02
C GLN A 9 2.97 3.61 -13.15
N HIS A 10 2.49 3.07 -12.02
CA HIS A 10 3.27 2.19 -11.17
C HIS A 10 3.83 1.01 -11.97
N HIS A 11 2.97 0.22 -12.63
CA HIS A 11 3.42 -0.91 -13.47
C HIS A 11 4.44 -0.54 -14.55
N LYS A 12 4.25 0.61 -15.21
CA LYS A 12 5.15 1.05 -16.28
C LYS A 12 6.52 1.49 -15.76
N TYR A 13 6.55 2.03 -14.54
CA TYR A 13 7.71 2.72 -14.00
C TYR A 13 8.23 2.08 -12.71
N THR A 14 7.82 0.84 -12.40
CA THR A 14 8.11 0.11 -11.17
C THR A 14 9.59 0.29 -10.78
N TRP A 15 9.84 0.71 -9.54
CA TRP A 15 11.18 1.01 -8.99
C TRP A 15 12.01 2.13 -9.62
N THR A 16 11.50 2.84 -10.61
CA THR A 16 12.15 4.06 -11.11
C THR A 16 11.72 5.29 -10.30
N ASP A 17 12.42 6.42 -10.47
CA ASP A 17 12.04 7.71 -9.86
C ASP A 17 10.63 8.20 -10.27
N LYS A 18 10.05 7.61 -11.33
CA LYS A 18 8.71 7.94 -11.83
C LYS A 18 7.62 7.05 -11.23
N ASP A 19 7.97 6.04 -10.44
CA ASP A 19 7.01 5.18 -9.76
C ASP A 19 6.27 5.97 -8.66
N PRO A 20 4.94 6.15 -8.76
CA PRO A 20 4.16 6.87 -7.74
C PRO A 20 4.17 6.17 -6.37
N ASP A 21 4.46 4.87 -6.32
CA ASP A 21 4.37 4.04 -5.11
C ASP A 21 5.75 3.73 -4.50
N LEU A 22 6.86 4.15 -5.12
CA LEU A 22 8.24 3.87 -4.67
C LEU A 22 8.45 4.18 -3.17
N GLY A 23 7.98 5.35 -2.73
CA GLY A 23 8.15 5.81 -1.35
C GLY A 23 7.41 4.99 -0.29
N LEU A 24 6.52 4.09 -0.71
CA LEU A 24 5.80 3.17 0.15
C LEU A 24 6.62 1.92 0.47
N ALA A 25 7.47 1.47 -0.47
CA ALA A 25 8.22 0.22 -0.37
C ALA A 25 9.73 0.40 -0.09
N ASN A 26 10.36 1.45 -0.63
CA ASN A 26 11.82 1.62 -0.63
C ASN A 26 12.46 1.92 0.73
N LYS A 27 11.67 2.06 1.80
CA LYS A 27 12.16 2.40 3.16
C LYS A 27 12.30 1.19 4.07
N PHE A 28 11.95 0.00 3.59
CA PHE A 28 12.08 -1.24 4.35
C PHE A 28 13.47 -1.86 4.11
N PRO A 29 14.06 -2.54 5.12
CA PRO A 29 13.44 -2.91 6.39
C PRO A 29 13.52 -1.75 7.39
N ILE A 30 12.55 -1.70 8.30
CA ILE A 30 12.47 -0.70 9.38
C ILE A 30 12.53 -1.37 10.74
N THR A 31 12.72 -0.58 11.80
CA THR A 31 12.68 -1.11 13.16
C THR A 31 11.25 -1.51 13.55
N LYS A 32 11.11 -2.47 14.47
CA LYS A 32 9.80 -2.86 15.06
C LYS A 32 9.03 -1.66 15.62
N ALA A 33 9.74 -0.72 16.27
CA ALA A 33 9.14 0.51 16.79
C ALA A 33 8.56 1.39 15.67
N SER A 34 9.26 1.51 14.54
CA SER A 34 8.77 2.25 13.37
C SER A 34 7.54 1.59 12.75
N LEU A 35 7.56 0.25 12.59
CA LEU A 35 6.39 -0.47 12.09
C LEU A 35 5.18 -0.29 13.01
N ARG A 36 5.36 -0.44 14.33
CA ARG A 36 4.30 -0.21 15.32
C ARG A 36 3.70 1.19 15.23
N ARG A 37 4.53 2.24 15.09
CA ARG A 37 4.04 3.62 14.89
C ARG A 37 3.22 3.75 13.60
N LYS A 38 3.64 3.11 12.51
CA LYS A 38 2.91 3.12 11.24
C LYS A 38 1.55 2.43 11.37
N ILE A 39 1.49 1.26 12.03
CA ILE A 39 0.25 0.52 12.31
C ILE A 39 -0.70 1.38 13.13
N TRP A 40 -0.24 1.99 14.23
CA TRP A 40 -1.07 2.87 15.04
C TRP A 40 -1.60 4.09 14.28
N ARG A 41 -0.79 4.65 13.37
CA ARG A 41 -1.22 5.77 12.52
C ARG A 41 -2.32 5.37 11.52
N ASP A 42 -2.32 4.12 11.08
CA ASP A 42 -3.38 3.59 10.22
C ASP A 42 -4.64 3.32 11.04
N LEU A 43 -4.52 2.65 12.19
CA LEU A 43 -5.64 2.35 13.09
C LEU A 43 -6.28 3.62 13.68
N SER A 44 -5.53 4.70 13.90
CA SER A 44 -6.09 5.98 14.33
C SER A 44 -6.79 6.75 13.20
N GLY A 45 -6.74 6.26 11.96
CA GLY A 45 -7.37 6.90 10.81
C GLY A 45 -6.58 8.05 10.19
N LYS A 46 -5.43 8.44 10.77
CA LYS A 46 -4.61 9.55 10.26
C LYS A 46 -4.14 9.29 8.83
N THR A 47 -3.67 8.08 8.53
CA THR A 47 -3.28 7.70 7.15
C THR A 47 -4.49 7.70 6.21
N GLY A 48 -5.62 7.15 6.65
CA GLY A 48 -6.85 7.12 5.85
C GLY A 48 -7.36 8.52 5.50
N TYR A 49 -7.40 9.42 6.48
CA TYR A 49 -7.76 10.82 6.27
C TYR A 49 -6.86 11.51 5.24
N GLN A 50 -5.53 11.33 5.36
CA GLN A 50 -4.58 11.88 4.39
C GLN A 50 -4.82 11.36 2.97
N ARG A 51 -5.07 10.05 2.82
CA ARG A 51 -5.38 9.40 1.55
C ARG A 51 -6.67 9.95 0.93
N TYR A 52 -7.76 10.00 1.69
CA TYR A 52 -9.03 10.51 1.18
C TYR A 52 -8.95 11.99 0.85
N ARG A 53 -8.28 12.81 1.67
CA ARG A 53 -8.03 14.23 1.36
C ARG A 53 -7.29 14.39 0.04
N ALA A 54 -6.23 13.61 -0.19
CA ALA A 54 -5.49 13.64 -1.45
C ALA A 54 -6.38 13.23 -2.64
N LEU A 55 -7.21 12.20 -2.49
CA LEU A 55 -8.17 11.77 -3.51
C LEU A 55 -9.23 12.83 -3.81
N MET A 56 -9.76 13.51 -2.78
CA MET A 56 -10.72 14.60 -2.97
C MET A 56 -10.11 15.75 -3.75
N ARG A 57 -8.86 16.12 -3.45
CA ARG A 57 -8.10 17.15 -4.20
C ARG A 57 -7.88 16.74 -5.65
N LEU A 58 -7.39 15.53 -5.90
CA LEU A 58 -7.23 15.00 -7.26
C LEU A 58 -8.55 14.98 -8.03
N SER A 59 -9.64 14.62 -7.37
CA SER A 59 -10.98 14.60 -7.96
C SER A 59 -11.50 16.00 -8.28
N ALA A 60 -11.07 17.02 -7.54
CA ALA A 60 -11.30 18.43 -7.86
C ALA A 60 -10.34 18.98 -8.93
N GLY A 61 -9.43 18.15 -9.47
CA GLY A 61 -8.41 18.55 -10.43
C GLY A 61 -7.25 19.33 -9.82
N LEU A 62 -6.98 19.17 -8.52
CA LEU A 62 -5.90 19.83 -7.78
C LEU A 62 -4.77 18.85 -7.47
N LYS A 63 -3.57 19.37 -7.18
CA LYS A 63 -2.46 18.54 -6.70
C LYS A 63 -2.78 17.93 -5.33
N PRO A 64 -2.45 16.66 -5.07
CA PRO A 64 -2.82 15.95 -3.84
C PRO A 64 -2.20 16.57 -2.58
N ASN A 65 -1.00 17.15 -2.69
CA ASN A 65 -0.30 17.86 -1.61
C ASN A 65 -0.30 19.39 -1.79
N GLY A 66 -1.04 19.91 -2.77
CA GLY A 66 -1.13 21.35 -3.02
C GLY A 66 -1.87 22.10 -1.90
N LYS A 67 -1.64 23.42 -1.85
CA LYS A 67 -2.38 24.35 -0.99
C LYS A 67 -3.27 25.24 -1.87
N GLY A 68 -4.46 25.57 -1.38
CA GLY A 68 -5.42 26.40 -2.13
C GLY A 68 -5.95 25.73 -3.40
N LEU A 69 -6.40 26.55 -4.34
CA LEU A 69 -7.10 26.16 -5.57
C LEU A 69 -6.21 26.18 -6.82
N GLU A 70 -4.92 26.48 -6.70
CA GLU A 70 -3.93 26.36 -7.80
C GLU A 70 -4.36 27.13 -9.08
N GLY A 71 -4.88 28.35 -8.90
CA GLY A 71 -5.35 29.21 -9.99
C GLY A 71 -6.72 28.84 -10.56
N LYS A 72 -7.38 27.79 -10.04
CA LYS A 72 -8.75 27.41 -10.42
C LYS A 72 -9.78 28.13 -9.58
N SER A 73 -10.95 28.38 -10.16
CA SER A 73 -12.10 28.86 -9.38
C SER A 73 -12.73 27.72 -8.58
N LEU A 74 -13.42 28.07 -7.49
CA LEU A 74 -14.15 27.09 -6.67
C LEU A 74 -15.19 26.33 -7.52
N GLY A 75 -15.92 27.02 -8.40
CA GLY A 75 -16.90 26.42 -9.28
C GLY A 75 -16.30 25.40 -10.25
N GLN A 76 -15.11 25.65 -10.80
CA GLN A 76 -14.39 24.69 -11.63
C GLN A 76 -14.00 23.43 -10.84
N CYS A 77 -13.53 23.61 -9.61
CA CYS A 77 -13.15 22.51 -8.72
C CYS A 77 -14.35 21.63 -8.37
N VAL A 78 -15.47 22.25 -7.95
CA VAL A 78 -16.72 21.54 -7.61
C VAL A 78 -17.28 20.80 -8.81
N ARG A 79 -17.31 21.43 -9.99
CA ARG A 79 -17.79 20.78 -11.22
C ARG A 79 -16.94 19.57 -11.61
N THR A 80 -15.62 19.70 -11.50
CA THR A 80 -14.69 18.60 -11.79
C THR A 80 -14.88 17.47 -10.79
N PHE A 81 -14.97 17.81 -9.50
CA PHE A 81 -15.24 16.87 -8.43
C PHE A 81 -16.54 16.10 -8.63
N ALA A 82 -17.66 16.80 -8.81
CA ALA A 82 -18.97 16.20 -9.00
C ALA A 82 -19.00 15.28 -10.21
N ARG A 83 -18.36 15.68 -11.33
CA ARG A 83 -18.24 14.84 -12.52
C ARG A 83 -17.42 13.57 -12.26
N MET A 84 -16.27 13.69 -11.59
CA MET A 84 -15.38 12.55 -11.32
C MET A 84 -15.93 11.60 -10.25
N GLN A 85 -16.70 12.11 -9.29
CA GLN A 85 -17.22 11.37 -8.15
C GLN A 85 -18.72 11.11 -8.22
N LYS A 86 -19.39 11.39 -9.34
CA LYS A 86 -20.85 11.23 -9.50
C LYS A 86 -21.35 9.87 -8.99
N GLY A 87 -20.73 8.78 -9.47
CA GLY A 87 -21.11 7.42 -9.06
C GLY A 87 -20.93 7.19 -7.55
N PHE A 88 -19.81 7.65 -6.99
CA PHE A 88 -19.54 7.56 -5.55
C PHE A 88 -20.55 8.37 -4.72
N LEU A 89 -20.88 9.59 -5.13
CA LEU A 89 -21.85 10.45 -4.44
C LEU A 89 -23.25 9.82 -4.45
N ILE A 90 -23.67 9.27 -5.59
CA ILE A 90 -24.95 8.57 -5.71
C ILE A 90 -25.00 7.36 -4.80
N THR A 91 -24.01 6.46 -4.87
CA THR A 91 -24.02 5.23 -4.06
C THR A 91 -23.93 5.52 -2.57
N ASN A 92 -23.07 6.46 -2.13
CA ASN A 92 -22.98 6.83 -0.72
C ASN A 92 -24.24 7.57 -0.25
N GLY A 93 -24.87 8.38 -1.11
CA GLY A 93 -26.15 9.01 -0.81
C GLY A 93 -27.25 7.98 -0.60
N ILE A 94 -27.33 6.95 -1.44
CA ILE A 94 -28.27 5.83 -1.29
C ILE A 94 -28.01 5.06 0.00
N LEU A 95 -26.75 4.73 0.31
CA LEU A 95 -26.39 4.01 1.55
C LEU A 95 -26.77 4.82 2.79
N LEU A 96 -26.43 6.11 2.82
CA LEU A 96 -26.79 6.99 3.93
C LEU A 96 -28.31 7.14 4.06
N ALA A 97 -29.04 7.27 2.94
CA ALA A 97 -30.49 7.34 2.95
C ALA A 97 -31.11 6.04 3.50
N ALA A 98 -30.62 4.88 3.06
CA ALA A 98 -31.09 3.58 3.55
C ALA A 98 -30.85 3.43 5.06
N CYS A 99 -29.65 3.79 5.55
CA CYS A 99 -29.36 3.80 6.98
C CYS A 99 -30.25 4.78 7.76
N THR A 100 -30.51 5.96 7.21
CA THR A 100 -31.39 6.98 7.82
C THR A 100 -32.84 6.49 7.90
N ILE A 101 -33.37 5.90 6.83
CA ILE A 101 -34.72 5.33 6.78
C ILE A 101 -34.86 4.19 7.80
N ALA A 102 -33.81 3.40 8.00
CA ALA A 102 -33.75 2.37 9.03
C ALA A 102 -33.54 2.91 10.47
N GLY A 103 -33.56 4.24 10.66
CA GLY A 103 -33.38 4.88 11.96
C GLY A 103 -31.95 4.84 12.51
N ARG A 104 -30.96 4.47 11.68
CA ARG A 104 -29.56 4.24 12.07
C ARG A 104 -28.57 4.97 11.16
N PRO A 105 -28.63 6.31 11.02
CA PRO A 105 -27.66 7.05 10.21
C PRO A 105 -26.21 6.90 10.70
N ASP A 106 -26.03 6.63 12.00
CA ASP A 106 -24.74 6.30 12.61
C ASP A 106 -24.09 5.04 12.01
N ALA A 107 -24.89 4.05 11.62
CA ALA A 107 -24.39 2.81 11.01
C ALA A 107 -23.62 3.06 9.72
N PHE A 108 -24.00 4.07 8.94
CA PHE A 108 -23.23 4.49 7.78
C PHE A 108 -21.81 4.90 8.18
N PHE A 109 -21.66 5.76 9.19
CA PHE A 109 -20.32 6.19 9.60
C PHE A 109 -19.52 5.08 10.27
N LEU A 110 -20.15 4.27 11.13
CA LEU A 110 -19.49 3.21 11.90
C LEU A 110 -19.09 2.00 11.04
N LEU A 111 -19.92 1.60 10.07
CA LEU A 111 -19.70 0.40 9.27
C LEU A 111 -19.06 0.69 7.89
N TRP A 112 -19.09 1.95 7.44
CA TRP A 112 -18.50 2.35 6.16
C TRP A 112 -17.25 3.19 6.35
N TRP A 113 -17.38 4.39 6.92
CA TRP A 113 -16.29 5.35 6.96
C TRP A 113 -15.22 5.04 7.99
N LEU A 114 -15.61 4.58 9.19
CA LEU A 114 -14.67 4.20 10.24
C LEU A 114 -13.72 3.09 9.76
N PRO A 115 -14.18 1.93 9.25
CA PRO A 115 -13.27 0.89 8.74
C PRO A 115 -12.50 1.35 7.50
N ALA A 116 -13.09 2.18 6.63
CA ALA A 116 -12.40 2.73 5.46
C ALA A 116 -11.23 3.66 5.82
N LEU A 117 -11.35 4.42 6.91
CA LEU A 117 -10.29 5.30 7.42
C LEU A 117 -9.23 4.51 8.19
N THR A 118 -9.65 3.51 8.97
CA THR A 118 -8.82 2.78 9.93
C THR A 118 -8.31 1.45 9.36
N GLY A 119 -9.05 0.35 9.55
CA GLY A 119 -8.67 -1.01 9.20
C GLY A 119 -8.25 -1.17 7.74
N TYR A 120 -8.96 -0.56 6.80
CA TYR A 120 -8.59 -0.62 5.38
C TYR A 120 -7.22 0.01 5.11
N SER A 121 -6.86 1.10 5.81
CA SER A 121 -5.53 1.70 5.68
C SER A 121 -4.42 0.77 6.18
N LEU A 122 -4.68 0.01 7.24
CA LEU A 122 -3.74 -0.97 7.76
C LEU A 122 -3.56 -2.13 6.76
N VAL A 123 -4.66 -2.68 6.25
CA VAL A 123 -4.64 -3.77 5.26
C VAL A 123 -3.84 -3.34 4.03
N LEU A 124 -4.10 -2.15 3.47
CA LEU A 124 -3.34 -1.63 2.33
C LEU A 124 -1.84 -1.53 2.61
N ARG A 125 -1.43 -1.11 3.82
CA ARG A 125 -0.01 -1.08 4.19
C ARG A 125 0.58 -2.49 4.21
N ILE A 126 -0.07 -3.42 4.91
CA ILE A 126 0.43 -4.79 5.05
C ILE A 126 0.61 -5.42 3.67
N ARG A 127 -0.37 -5.23 2.79
CA ARG A 127 -0.31 -5.69 1.40
C ARG A 127 0.83 -5.07 0.62
N ASN A 128 0.95 -3.74 0.62
CA ASN A 128 2.02 -3.07 -0.11
C ASN A 128 3.42 -3.49 0.37
N ILE A 129 3.59 -3.73 1.68
CA ILE A 129 4.82 -4.31 2.23
C ILE A 129 5.03 -5.73 1.69
N ALA A 130 4.00 -6.58 1.76
CA ALA A 130 4.08 -7.95 1.29
C ALA A 130 4.39 -8.04 -0.21
N GLU A 131 3.85 -7.14 -1.01
CA GLU A 131 3.90 -7.13 -2.46
C GLU A 131 5.18 -6.47 -3.02
N HIS A 132 5.75 -5.47 -2.33
CA HIS A 132 6.84 -4.64 -2.87
C HIS A 132 8.02 -4.39 -1.93
N ALA A 133 7.91 -4.54 -0.62
CA ALA A 133 9.07 -4.27 0.24
C ALA A 133 10.09 -5.40 0.16
N MET A 134 11.37 -5.07 0.40
CA MET A 134 12.44 -6.08 0.55
C MET A 134 12.62 -7.00 -0.66
N VAL A 135 12.43 -6.47 -1.86
CA VAL A 135 12.63 -7.25 -3.09
C VAL A 135 14.13 -7.44 -3.38
N PRO A 136 14.56 -8.58 -3.94
CA PRO A 136 15.99 -8.86 -4.12
C PRO A 136 16.66 -8.00 -5.19
N ASP A 137 15.98 -7.79 -6.31
CA ASP A 137 16.46 -7.00 -7.45
C ASP A 137 15.29 -6.21 -8.03
N THR A 138 15.49 -4.90 -8.20
CA THR A 138 14.49 -3.98 -8.72
C THR A 138 14.52 -3.87 -10.25
N THR A 139 15.50 -4.48 -10.91
CA THR A 139 15.71 -4.44 -12.36
C THR A 139 15.22 -5.70 -13.08
N ASP A 140 15.06 -6.81 -12.34
CA ASP A 140 14.50 -8.07 -12.84
C ASP A 140 12.99 -8.13 -12.56
N GLU A 141 12.20 -8.38 -13.61
CA GLU A 141 10.74 -8.44 -13.56
C GLU A 141 10.21 -9.53 -12.60
N LEU A 142 10.95 -10.64 -12.43
CA LEU A 142 10.59 -11.74 -11.53
C LEU A 142 10.91 -11.47 -10.05
N LEU A 143 11.74 -10.45 -9.80
CA LEU A 143 12.25 -10.13 -8.48
C LEU A 143 11.71 -8.81 -7.94
N GLN A 144 11.32 -7.88 -8.80
CA GLN A 144 10.92 -6.53 -8.42
C GLN A 144 9.59 -6.43 -7.64
N THR A 145 8.79 -7.49 -7.64
CA THR A 145 7.56 -7.62 -6.84
C THR A 145 7.44 -9.04 -6.29
N ARG A 146 6.50 -9.27 -5.38
CA ARG A 146 6.37 -10.55 -4.69
C ARG A 146 4.95 -11.11 -4.72
N THR A 147 4.85 -12.42 -4.96
CA THR A 147 3.63 -13.18 -4.65
C THR A 147 3.71 -13.76 -3.25
N THR A 148 2.72 -13.44 -2.42
CA THR A 148 2.64 -13.89 -1.02
C THR A 148 1.52 -14.90 -0.89
N LEU A 149 1.85 -16.18 -0.72
CA LEU A 149 0.86 -17.24 -0.56
C LEU A 149 0.15 -17.10 0.78
N ALA A 150 -1.15 -17.40 0.77
CA ALA A 150 -1.98 -17.28 1.95
C ALA A 150 -3.19 -18.22 1.86
N PRO A 151 -3.64 -18.80 2.99
CA PRO A 151 -4.85 -19.60 3.01
C PRO A 151 -6.09 -18.76 2.69
N TRP A 152 -7.18 -19.41 2.29
CA TRP A 152 -8.40 -18.74 1.82
C TRP A 152 -8.96 -17.69 2.79
N TRP A 153 -8.85 -17.93 4.11
CA TRP A 153 -9.35 -17.02 5.13
C TRP A 153 -8.49 -15.74 5.22
N VAL A 154 -7.16 -15.85 5.11
CA VAL A 154 -6.29 -14.67 5.02
C VAL A 154 -6.59 -13.91 3.73
N ARG A 155 -6.75 -14.62 2.60
CA ARG A 155 -7.09 -14.00 1.31
C ARG A 155 -8.41 -13.22 1.41
N PHE A 156 -9.44 -13.78 2.05
CA PHE A 156 -10.72 -13.08 2.22
C PHE A 156 -10.57 -11.71 2.90
N PHE A 157 -9.76 -11.61 3.97
CA PHE A 157 -9.60 -10.37 4.73
C PHE A 157 -8.49 -9.44 4.21
N MET A 158 -7.37 -10.01 3.73
CA MET A 158 -6.15 -9.27 3.40
C MET A 158 -5.92 -9.13 1.90
N ALA A 159 -6.35 -10.09 1.08
CA ALA A 159 -6.08 -10.11 -0.35
C ALA A 159 -7.28 -10.62 -1.16
N PRO A 160 -8.45 -9.95 -1.05
CA PRO A 160 -9.60 -10.32 -1.84
C PRO A 160 -9.25 -10.16 -3.33
N HIS A 161 -9.90 -10.95 -4.18
CA HIS A 161 -9.64 -10.95 -5.63
C HIS A 161 -8.20 -11.33 -6.00
N ASN A 162 -7.59 -12.30 -5.31
CA ASN A 162 -6.31 -12.92 -5.71
C ASN A 162 -5.14 -11.93 -5.90
N VAL A 163 -5.24 -10.74 -5.33
CA VAL A 163 -4.23 -9.70 -5.42
C VAL A 163 -2.91 -10.06 -4.74
N ASN A 164 -2.90 -11.14 -3.94
CA ASN A 164 -1.67 -11.70 -3.37
C ASN A 164 -0.77 -12.37 -4.42
N TYR A 165 -1.32 -12.73 -5.59
CA TYR A 165 -0.59 -13.17 -6.79
C TYR A 165 -0.11 -11.93 -7.57
N HIS A 166 0.64 -11.08 -6.87
CA HIS A 166 0.97 -9.75 -7.34
C HIS A 166 2.12 -9.76 -8.35
N LEU A 167 3.05 -10.69 -8.22
CA LEU A 167 4.10 -10.90 -9.20
C LEU A 167 3.50 -11.23 -10.56
N GLU A 168 2.56 -12.18 -10.60
CA GLU A 168 1.88 -12.57 -11.83
C GLU A 168 1.05 -11.42 -12.41
N HIS A 169 0.44 -10.61 -11.55
CA HIS A 169 -0.26 -9.39 -11.96
C HIS A 169 0.68 -8.34 -12.58
N HIS A 170 1.95 -8.26 -12.15
CA HIS A 170 2.95 -7.39 -12.77
C HIS A 170 3.43 -7.90 -14.12
N ILE A 171 3.71 -9.19 -14.22
CA ILE A 171 4.17 -9.81 -15.49
C ILE A 171 3.03 -9.84 -16.53
N TYR A 172 1.80 -10.14 -16.08
CA TYR A 172 0.64 -10.38 -16.93
C TYR A 172 -0.57 -9.55 -16.54
N MET A 173 -0.41 -8.23 -16.45
CA MET A 173 -1.44 -7.28 -15.97
C MET A 173 -2.78 -7.33 -16.74
N TRP A 174 -2.81 -7.85 -17.96
CA TRP A 174 -4.03 -8.03 -18.73
C TRP A 174 -4.84 -9.27 -18.35
N ILE A 175 -4.27 -10.20 -17.57
CA ILE A 175 -4.96 -11.39 -17.09
C ILE A 175 -5.90 -11.00 -15.96
N PRO A 176 -7.18 -11.40 -16.02
CA PRO A 176 -8.12 -11.07 -14.96
C PRO A 176 -7.76 -11.81 -13.66
N GLN A 177 -7.98 -11.14 -12.54
CA GLN A 177 -7.58 -11.60 -11.21
C GLN A 177 -8.01 -13.04 -10.85
N TYR A 178 -9.17 -13.49 -11.35
CA TYR A 178 -9.68 -14.84 -11.05
C TYR A 178 -8.85 -15.95 -11.72
N ASN A 179 -8.04 -15.61 -12.72
CA ASN A 179 -7.14 -16.54 -13.41
C ASN A 179 -5.70 -16.50 -12.86
N LEU A 180 -5.34 -15.53 -12.01
CA LEU A 180 -3.98 -15.44 -11.46
C LEU A 180 -3.51 -16.71 -10.71
N PRO A 181 -4.35 -17.41 -9.92
CA PRO A 181 -3.95 -18.69 -9.34
C PRO A 181 -3.58 -19.74 -10.39
N LYS A 182 -4.32 -19.79 -11.51
CA LYS A 182 -4.01 -20.70 -12.61
C LYS A 182 -2.70 -20.34 -13.31
N VAL A 183 -2.41 -19.05 -13.45
CA VAL A 183 -1.12 -18.57 -13.98
C VAL A 183 0.01 -19.02 -13.06
N PHE A 184 -0.16 -18.86 -11.75
CA PHE A 184 0.80 -19.32 -10.76
C PHE A 184 1.08 -20.82 -10.89
N ASP A 185 0.03 -21.65 -10.91
CA ASP A 185 0.20 -23.11 -11.01
C ASP A 185 0.92 -23.51 -12.30
N LEU A 186 0.59 -22.89 -13.44
CA LEU A 186 1.21 -23.18 -14.74
C LEU A 186 2.68 -22.74 -14.80
N PHE A 187 3.02 -21.60 -14.21
CA PHE A 187 4.38 -21.09 -14.20
C PHE A 187 5.27 -21.90 -13.25
N GLU A 188 4.73 -22.33 -12.11
CA GLU A 188 5.39 -23.23 -11.16
C GLU A 188 5.68 -24.60 -11.79
N GLN A 189 4.70 -25.21 -12.46
CA GLN A 189 4.88 -26.49 -13.16
C GLN A 189 5.95 -26.47 -14.25
N ARG A 190 6.24 -25.29 -14.81
CA ARG A 190 7.26 -25.10 -15.85
C ARG A 190 8.62 -24.67 -15.30
N GLY A 191 8.80 -24.63 -13.98
CA GLY A 191 10.04 -24.19 -13.34
C GLY A 191 10.29 -22.68 -13.41
N GLY A 192 9.27 -21.88 -13.76
CA GLY A 192 9.44 -20.44 -13.95
C GLY A 192 9.80 -19.66 -12.68
N TYR A 193 9.56 -20.26 -11.49
CA TYR A 193 9.80 -19.62 -10.21
C TYR A 193 11.13 -19.94 -9.53
N GLU A 194 12.08 -20.59 -10.22
CA GLU A 194 13.41 -20.90 -9.64
C GLU A 194 14.11 -19.66 -9.07
N ASN A 195 13.96 -18.51 -9.74
CA ASN A 195 14.56 -17.23 -9.34
C ASN A 195 13.52 -16.14 -9.08
N ALA A 196 12.27 -16.48 -8.80
CA ALA A 196 11.22 -15.49 -8.57
C ALA A 196 11.01 -15.18 -7.10
N CYS A 197 10.54 -13.97 -6.79
CA CYS A 197 10.24 -13.59 -5.41
C CYS A 197 8.87 -14.15 -4.98
N ILE A 198 8.87 -15.40 -4.50
CA ILE A 198 7.68 -16.06 -3.96
C ILE A 198 7.83 -16.24 -2.45
N GLU A 199 6.85 -15.76 -1.70
CA GLU A 199 6.75 -15.97 -0.26
C GLU A 199 5.71 -17.04 0.06
N ARG A 200 6.16 -18.09 0.76
CA ARG A 200 5.34 -19.26 1.08
C ARG A 200 4.92 -19.34 2.54
N GLU A 201 5.61 -18.66 3.44
CA GLU A 201 5.25 -18.57 4.87
C GLU A 201 4.14 -17.53 5.13
N GLY A 202 3.88 -16.67 4.14
CA GLY A 202 2.77 -15.73 4.11
C GLY A 202 3.06 -14.40 4.79
N TYR A 203 2.00 -13.60 4.98
CA TYR A 203 2.09 -12.18 5.36
C TYR A 203 2.85 -11.92 6.67
N LEU A 204 2.73 -12.79 7.67
CA LEU A 204 3.41 -12.59 8.96
C LEU A 204 4.92 -12.70 8.83
N HIS A 205 5.42 -13.60 7.98
CA HIS A 205 6.84 -13.72 7.72
C HIS A 205 7.38 -12.44 7.08
N VAL A 206 6.71 -11.93 6.04
CA VAL A 206 7.12 -10.67 5.40
C VAL A 206 7.09 -9.48 6.38
N LEU A 207 6.10 -9.41 7.27
CA LEU A 207 6.05 -8.37 8.28
C LEU A 207 7.21 -8.46 9.29
N ARG A 208 7.69 -9.66 9.63
CA ARG A 208 8.89 -9.85 10.46
C ARG A 208 10.15 -9.40 9.72
N LEU A 209 10.29 -9.77 8.44
CA LEU A 209 11.38 -9.31 7.58
C LEU A 209 11.39 -7.79 7.44
N ALA A 210 10.22 -7.19 7.20
CA ALA A 210 10.04 -5.75 7.11
C ALA A 210 10.40 -5.02 8.42
N ALA A 211 10.37 -5.71 9.56
CA ALA A 211 10.65 -5.16 10.88
C ALA A 211 12.04 -5.56 11.44
N SER A 212 12.92 -6.12 10.60
CA SER A 212 14.18 -6.76 11.03
C SER A 212 15.32 -5.78 11.32
N LYS A 213 15.20 -4.51 10.93
CA LYS A 213 16.26 -3.51 11.16
C LYS A 213 16.50 -3.34 12.65
N GLN A 214 17.74 -3.58 13.09
CA GLN A 214 18.17 -3.32 14.45
C GLN A 214 18.16 -1.81 14.74
N THR A 215 17.80 -1.43 15.96
CA THR A 215 18.06 -0.07 16.43
C THR A 215 19.56 0.04 16.65
N GLU A 216 20.25 0.91 15.90
CA GLU A 216 21.62 1.29 16.26
C GLU A 216 21.60 1.78 17.70
N ASP A 217 22.32 1.06 18.55
CA ASP A 217 22.47 1.41 19.95
C ASP A 217 23.44 2.61 19.99
N THR A 218 22.90 3.82 19.94
CA THR A 218 23.67 5.02 20.28
C THR A 218 23.87 5.08 21.79
N THR A 219 24.57 4.09 22.34
CA THR A 219 25.25 4.22 23.63
C THR A 219 26.60 4.89 23.35
N PRO A 220 26.89 6.09 23.89
CA PRO A 220 28.23 6.65 23.81
C PRO A 220 29.11 5.91 24.83
N ARG A 221 29.65 4.75 24.45
CA ARG A 221 30.70 4.09 25.21
C ARG A 221 31.84 3.71 24.30
N GLU A 222 33.02 4.16 24.73
CA GLU A 222 34.35 3.85 24.22
C GLU A 222 34.77 4.56 22.92
N ARG A 223 34.98 5.89 23.04
CA ARG A 223 36.27 6.41 22.57
C ARG A 223 37.32 5.89 23.55
N ALA A 224 37.83 4.69 23.26
CA ALA A 224 38.94 4.11 23.98
C ALA A 224 40.14 5.05 23.89
N SER A 225 40.52 5.54 25.06
CA SER A 225 41.89 5.71 25.52
C SER A 225 42.85 4.71 24.86
N VAL A 226 43.60 5.16 23.85
CA VAL A 226 44.90 4.58 23.49
C VAL A 226 45.79 5.72 22.98
N LEU A 227 46.60 6.28 23.86
CA LEU A 227 47.91 6.79 23.48
C LEU A 227 48.93 5.90 24.19
N PRO A 228 49.75 5.13 23.46
CA PRO A 228 50.86 4.44 24.07
C PRO A 228 51.99 5.44 24.30
N PHE A 229 52.51 5.36 25.51
CA PHE A 229 53.82 5.87 25.91
C PHE A 229 54.91 5.20 25.06
N SER A 230 55.84 5.98 24.50
CA SER A 230 57.21 5.51 24.24
C SER A 230 58.15 6.71 24.22
N GLY A 231 59.06 6.75 25.19
CA GLY A 231 60.18 7.68 25.21
C GLY A 231 61.31 7.27 24.26
N GLY A 232 62.14 8.25 23.95
CA GLY A 232 63.35 8.20 23.14
C GLY A 232 63.83 9.62 22.92
#